data_AF-A0A1C6I570-F1
#
_entry.id   AF-A0A1C6I570-F1
#
_cell.length_a   1.000
_cell.length_b   1.000
_cell.length_c   1.000
_cell.angle_alpha   90.00
_cell.angle_beta   90.00
_cell.angle_gamma   90.00
#
_symmetry.space_group_name_H-M   'P 1'
#
loop_
_entity.id
_entity.type
_entity.pdbx_description
1 polymer ?
#
loop_
_entity_poly.entity_id
_entity_poly.type
_entity_poly.pdbx_seq_one_letter_code
_entity_poly.pdbx_strand_id
1 'polypeptide(L)'
;MSATLELLRAAQEGDRDACEQAVIENNGLIWSVVRRYYGRGVDPEDLYQLGCLGFLKAVQGFDFDYGTCFSTYAVPKIAGEIRRFLRDDGAVKVGRTMREQAQTLYTIRERLRQELGREPVLSELSEASGLTPEEIAQVEIATDTPESLQRETADGLTLEGMLGTDAPEEGMVERIALRESIDQLPEKERMTILLRYFKGLTQEQTARILGVSQVQVSRLERRGLKRLREFLSP
;
A
#
# COMPACT_ATOMS: atom_id res chain seq x y z
N MET A 1 12.15 -14.38 -47.41
CA MET A 1 11.52 -13.65 -46.30
C MET A 1 12.64 -13.19 -45.38
N SER A 2 12.52 -12.03 -44.72
CA SER A 2 13.58 -11.54 -43.82
C SER A 2 13.77 -12.54 -42.67
N ALA A 3 15.01 -12.93 -42.34
CA ALA A 3 15.32 -13.86 -41.25
C ALA A 3 14.65 -13.46 -39.91
N THR A 4 14.47 -12.15 -39.71
CA THR A 4 13.75 -11.58 -38.54
C THR A 4 12.27 -11.99 -38.50
N LEU A 5 11.60 -12.11 -39.64
CA LEU A 5 10.17 -12.50 -39.67
C LEU A 5 9.99 -14.00 -39.39
N GLU A 6 10.93 -14.84 -39.84
CA GLU A 6 10.91 -16.28 -39.55
C GLU A 6 11.15 -16.51 -38.04
N LEU A 7 12.09 -15.77 -37.45
CA LEU A 7 12.33 -15.78 -36.01
C LEU A 7 11.08 -15.38 -35.22
N LEU A 8 10.41 -14.28 -35.60
CA LEU A 8 9.19 -13.83 -34.94
C LEU A 8 8.03 -14.81 -35.09
N ARG A 9 7.92 -15.52 -36.23
CA ARG A 9 6.91 -16.58 -36.43
C ARG A 9 7.17 -17.79 -35.52
N ALA A 10 8.40 -18.28 -35.48
CA ALA A 10 8.77 -19.37 -34.58
C ALA A 10 8.51 -19.00 -33.10
N ALA A 11 8.83 -17.77 -32.72
CA ALA A 11 8.52 -17.25 -31.39
C ALA A 11 7.01 -17.16 -31.12
N GLN A 12 6.19 -16.80 -32.12
CA GLN A 12 4.72 -16.80 -32.00
C GLN A 12 4.15 -18.22 -31.84
N GLU A 13 4.76 -19.22 -32.48
CA GLU A 13 4.40 -20.64 -32.36
C GLU A 13 4.81 -21.26 -31.01
N GLY A 14 5.52 -20.50 -30.16
CA GLY A 14 5.89 -20.90 -28.80
C GLY A 14 7.28 -21.52 -28.69
N ASP A 15 8.13 -21.41 -29.73
CA ASP A 15 9.54 -21.77 -29.63
C ASP A 15 10.25 -20.85 -28.63
N ARG A 16 10.78 -21.44 -27.57
CA ARG A 16 11.43 -20.74 -26.47
C ARG A 16 12.74 -20.09 -26.90
N ASP A 17 13.54 -20.79 -27.69
CA ASP A 17 14.84 -20.30 -28.14
C ASP A 17 14.64 -19.13 -29.12
N ALA A 18 13.61 -19.25 -29.98
CA ALA A 18 13.20 -18.15 -30.86
C ALA A 18 12.69 -16.92 -30.08
N CYS A 19 11.94 -17.12 -28.99
CA CYS A 19 11.49 -16.02 -28.12
C CYS A 19 12.68 -15.29 -27.47
N GLU A 20 13.62 -16.04 -26.91
CA GLU A 20 14.81 -15.48 -26.27
C GLU A 20 15.66 -14.69 -27.28
N GLN A 21 15.93 -15.29 -28.44
CA GLN A 21 16.67 -14.66 -29.52
C GLN A 21 15.96 -13.40 -30.05
N ALA A 22 14.62 -13.44 -30.20
CA ALA A 22 13.84 -12.28 -30.63
C ALA A 22 13.95 -11.09 -29.66
N VAL A 23 13.95 -11.34 -28.35
CA VAL A 23 14.17 -10.30 -27.34
C VAL A 23 15.58 -9.74 -27.43
N ILE A 24 16.59 -10.60 -27.55
CA ILE A 24 18.00 -10.18 -27.65
C ILE A 24 18.23 -9.32 -28.89
N GLU A 25 17.74 -9.73 -30.06
CA GLU A 25 17.91 -9.00 -31.32
C GLU A 25 17.19 -7.64 -31.31
N ASN A 26 16.09 -7.52 -30.57
CA ASN A 26 15.28 -6.30 -30.49
C ASN A 26 15.52 -5.50 -29.21
N ASN A 27 16.58 -5.81 -28.46
CA ASN A 27 16.92 -5.17 -27.18
C ASN A 27 17.00 -3.64 -27.31
N GLY A 28 17.59 -3.13 -28.39
CA GLY A 28 17.66 -1.69 -28.66
C GLY A 28 16.29 -1.01 -28.79
N LEU A 29 15.32 -1.69 -29.44
CA LEU A 29 13.94 -1.19 -29.54
C LEU A 29 13.28 -1.14 -28.16
N ILE A 30 13.43 -2.21 -27.37
CA ILE A 30 12.86 -2.30 -26.02
C ILE A 30 13.40 -1.17 -25.14
N TRP A 31 14.72 -0.98 -25.08
CA TRP A 31 15.34 0.12 -24.34
C TRP A 31 14.89 1.50 -24.82
N SER A 32 14.69 1.70 -26.12
CA SER A 32 14.23 2.99 -26.66
C SER A 32 12.83 3.40 -26.14
N VAL A 33 11.99 2.43 -25.79
CA VAL A 33 10.67 2.65 -25.19
C VAL A 33 10.81 2.80 -23.66
N VAL A 34 11.57 1.91 -23.02
CA VAL A 34 11.79 1.87 -21.57
C VAL A 34 12.37 3.19 -21.03
N ARG A 35 13.36 3.78 -21.72
CA ARG A 35 14.01 5.04 -21.31
C ARG A 35 13.04 6.20 -21.09
N ARG A 36 11.86 6.20 -21.71
CA ARG A 36 10.84 7.25 -21.55
C ARG A 36 10.17 7.22 -20.18
N TYR A 37 10.35 6.13 -19.43
CA TYR A 37 9.72 5.89 -18.13
C TYR A 37 10.73 5.96 -16.96
N TYR A 38 11.96 6.40 -17.20
CA TYR A 38 12.94 6.59 -16.14
C TYR A 38 12.50 7.68 -15.16
N GLY A 39 12.93 7.54 -13.90
CA GLY A 39 12.59 8.48 -12.83
C GLY A 39 11.15 8.37 -12.33
N ARG A 40 10.45 7.27 -12.63
CA ARG A 40 9.08 6.99 -12.17
C ARG A 40 9.01 6.11 -10.91
N GLY A 41 10.11 6.01 -10.16
CA GLY A 41 10.18 5.24 -8.92
C GLY A 41 10.37 3.73 -9.09
N VAL A 42 10.70 3.27 -10.30
CA VAL A 42 10.99 1.87 -10.61
C VAL A 42 12.39 1.78 -11.22
N ASP A 43 13.13 0.73 -10.85
CA ASP A 43 14.49 0.51 -11.36
C ASP A 43 14.49 0.35 -12.90
N PRO A 44 15.46 0.94 -13.62
CA PRO A 44 15.62 0.72 -15.06
C PRO A 44 15.62 -0.75 -15.50
N GLU A 45 16.18 -1.66 -14.71
CA GLU A 45 16.21 -3.11 -15.01
C GLU A 45 14.82 -3.73 -14.90
N ASP A 46 14.02 -3.33 -13.90
CA ASP A 46 12.63 -3.77 -13.76
C ASP A 46 11.76 -3.24 -14.91
N LEU A 47 11.95 -1.97 -15.28
CA LEU A 47 11.29 -1.38 -16.45
C LEU A 47 11.66 -2.13 -17.74
N TYR A 48 12.91 -2.56 -17.87
CA TYR A 48 13.36 -3.38 -19.00
C TYR A 48 12.67 -4.74 -19.02
N GLN A 49 12.57 -5.44 -17.89
CA GLN A 49 11.86 -6.72 -17.81
C GLN A 49 10.38 -6.58 -18.20
N LEU A 50 9.72 -5.51 -17.75
CA LEU A 50 8.36 -5.17 -18.18
C LEU A 50 8.30 -4.88 -19.68
N GLY A 51 9.33 -4.23 -20.21
CA GLY A 51 9.47 -3.98 -21.64
C GLY A 51 9.56 -5.29 -22.45
N CYS A 52 10.37 -6.25 -21.99
CA CYS A 52 10.47 -7.58 -22.57
C CYS A 52 9.13 -8.33 -22.54
N LEU A 53 8.39 -8.25 -21.42
CA LEU A 53 7.06 -8.86 -21.32
C LEU A 53 6.08 -8.25 -22.34
N GLY A 54 6.08 -6.93 -22.48
CA GLY A 54 5.26 -6.23 -23.47
C GLY A 54 5.64 -6.56 -24.91
N PHE A 55 6.95 -6.76 -25.16
CA PHE A 55 7.46 -7.21 -26.45
C PHE A 55 6.99 -8.64 -26.78
N LEU A 56 7.13 -9.59 -25.87
CA LEU A 56 6.68 -10.97 -26.09
C LEU A 56 5.17 -11.06 -26.35
N LYS A 57 4.37 -10.26 -25.64
CA LYS A 57 2.93 -10.13 -25.93
C LYS A 57 2.65 -9.55 -27.31
N ALA A 58 3.52 -8.65 -27.80
CA ALA A 58 3.42 -8.14 -29.15
C ALA A 58 3.77 -9.23 -30.18
N VAL A 59 4.80 -10.04 -29.94
CA VAL A 59 5.14 -11.19 -30.80
C VAL A 59 3.96 -12.15 -30.91
N GLN A 60 3.38 -12.55 -29.78
CA GLN A 60 2.23 -13.47 -29.74
C GLN A 60 1.02 -12.93 -30.51
N GLY A 61 0.74 -11.63 -30.41
CA GLY A 61 -0.44 -11.01 -30.99
C GLY A 61 -0.22 -10.31 -32.33
N PHE A 62 0.92 -10.49 -33.00
CA PHE A 62 1.21 -9.81 -34.27
C PHE A 62 0.62 -10.57 -35.46
N ASP A 63 0.00 -9.84 -36.37
CA ASP A 63 -0.52 -10.37 -37.63
C ASP A 63 0.47 -10.04 -38.76
N PHE A 64 1.08 -11.08 -39.33
CA PHE A 64 2.08 -10.96 -40.39
C PHE A 64 1.48 -10.61 -41.75
N ASP A 65 0.18 -10.83 -41.96
CA ASP A 65 -0.50 -10.59 -43.23
C ASP A 65 -1.02 -9.14 -43.35
N TYR A 66 -1.05 -8.41 -42.23
CA TYR A 66 -1.51 -7.02 -42.16
C TYR A 66 -0.57 -6.01 -42.86
N GLY A 67 0.67 -6.39 -43.15
CA GLY A 67 1.61 -5.59 -43.96
C GLY A 67 2.25 -4.39 -43.25
N THR A 68 2.18 -4.30 -41.92
CA THR A 68 2.88 -3.27 -41.13
C THR A 68 4.21 -3.77 -40.59
N CYS A 69 5.13 -2.84 -40.31
CA CYS A 69 6.36 -3.19 -39.60
C CYS A 69 6.05 -3.63 -38.17
N PHE A 70 6.68 -4.72 -37.71
CA PHE A 70 6.49 -5.23 -36.35
C PHE A 70 6.73 -4.16 -35.27
N SER A 71 7.74 -3.30 -35.45
CA SER A 71 8.04 -2.20 -34.52
C SER A 71 6.86 -1.24 -34.32
N THR A 72 6.07 -0.98 -35.35
CA THR A 72 4.85 -0.15 -35.28
C THR A 72 3.82 -0.74 -34.33
N TYR A 73 3.72 -2.07 -34.26
CA TYR A 73 2.83 -2.79 -33.35
C TYR A 73 3.44 -3.00 -31.95
N ALA A 74 4.73 -3.30 -31.87
CA ALA A 74 5.42 -3.64 -30.63
C ALA A 74 5.57 -2.42 -29.70
N VAL A 75 5.90 -1.25 -30.22
CA VAL A 75 6.11 -0.04 -29.40
C VAL A 75 4.91 0.31 -28.51
N PRO A 76 3.66 0.41 -29.02
CA PRO A 76 2.51 0.70 -28.15
C PRO A 76 2.21 -0.43 -27.16
N LYS A 77 2.50 -1.70 -27.50
CA LYS A 77 2.33 -2.84 -26.58
C LYS A 77 3.33 -2.80 -25.43
N ILE A 78 4.61 -2.57 -25.72
CA ILE A 78 5.68 -2.38 -24.72
C ILE A 78 5.31 -1.23 -23.78
N ALA A 79 4.98 -0.07 -24.35
CA ALA A 79 4.59 1.11 -23.59
C ALA A 79 3.34 0.88 -22.72
N GLY A 80 2.38 0.10 -23.22
CA GLY A 80 1.16 -0.26 -22.49
C GLY A 80 1.45 -1.17 -21.29
N GLU A 81 2.36 -2.13 -21.44
CA GLU A 81 2.77 -3.02 -20.35
C GLU A 81 3.41 -2.27 -19.19
N ILE A 82 4.36 -1.38 -19.51
CA ILE A 82 5.05 -0.53 -18.52
C ILE A 82 4.04 0.41 -17.83
N ARG A 83 3.17 1.08 -18.59
CA ARG A 83 2.12 1.95 -18.02
C ARG A 83 1.16 1.19 -17.11
N ARG A 84 0.79 -0.04 -17.47
CA ARG A 84 -0.09 -0.87 -16.63
C ARG A 84 0.58 -1.14 -15.28
N PHE A 85 1.85 -1.56 -15.30
CA PHE A 85 2.60 -1.82 -14.07
C PHE A 85 2.72 -0.57 -13.20
N LEU A 86 3.19 0.55 -13.77
CA LEU A 86 3.36 1.80 -13.03
C LEU A 86 2.07 2.31 -12.39
N ARG A 87 0.92 2.03 -13.00
CA ARG A 87 -0.39 2.36 -12.43
C ARG A 87 -0.76 1.44 -11.27
N ASP A 88 -0.41 0.16 -11.38
CA ASP A 88 -0.90 -0.87 -10.48
C ASP A 88 -0.01 -1.02 -9.22
N ASP A 89 1.31 -0.73 -9.33
CA ASP A 89 2.35 -0.97 -8.30
C ASP A 89 2.71 0.24 -7.42
N GLY A 90 1.74 1.11 -7.14
CA GLY A 90 1.93 2.20 -6.18
C GLY A 90 2.17 1.69 -4.74
N ALA A 91 2.88 2.48 -3.92
CA ALA A 91 3.17 2.17 -2.51
C ALA A 91 1.92 1.81 -1.68
N VAL A 92 0.76 2.38 -2.06
CA VAL A 92 -0.55 2.01 -1.54
C VAL A 92 -1.37 1.37 -2.66
N LYS A 93 -1.91 0.18 -2.38
CA LYS A 93 -2.82 -0.51 -3.30
C LYS A 93 -4.21 0.11 -3.24
N VAL A 94 -4.50 0.95 -4.23
CA VAL A 94 -5.81 1.60 -4.38
C VAL A 94 -6.71 0.78 -5.31
N GLY A 95 -7.98 0.65 -4.94
CA GLY A 95 -8.99 -0.03 -5.76
C GLY A 95 -9.13 0.59 -7.15
N ARG A 96 -9.42 -0.24 -8.15
CA ARG A 96 -9.54 0.19 -9.56
C ARG A 96 -10.55 1.32 -9.76
N THR A 97 -11.72 1.22 -9.12
CA THR A 97 -12.78 2.24 -9.20
C THR A 97 -12.30 3.61 -8.75
N MET A 98 -11.59 3.70 -7.62
CA MET A 98 -11.04 4.97 -7.12
C MET A 98 -9.98 5.54 -8.06
N ARG A 99 -9.15 4.71 -8.70
CA ARG A 99 -8.17 5.17 -9.70
C ARG A 99 -8.85 5.71 -10.97
N GLU A 100 -9.92 5.05 -11.43
CA GLU A 100 -10.71 5.52 -12.56
C GLU A 100 -11.38 6.86 -12.24
N GLN A 101 -11.98 6.99 -11.05
CA GLN A 101 -12.54 8.27 -10.56
C GLN A 101 -11.46 9.36 -10.46
N ALA A 102 -10.28 9.07 -9.94
CA ALA A 102 -9.18 10.03 -9.84
C ALA A 102 -8.73 10.53 -11.21
N GLN A 103 -8.63 9.63 -12.20
CA GLN A 103 -8.28 10.01 -13.57
C GLN A 103 -9.36 10.90 -14.20
N THR A 104 -10.64 10.58 -13.98
CA THR A 104 -11.76 11.41 -14.43
C THR A 104 -11.73 12.78 -13.76
N LEU A 105 -11.54 12.85 -12.44
CA LEU A 105 -11.44 14.09 -11.70
C LEU A 105 -10.27 14.95 -12.17
N TYR A 106 -9.11 14.35 -12.45
CA TYR A 106 -7.96 15.05 -13.02
C TYR A 106 -8.29 15.70 -14.37
N THR A 107 -8.92 14.95 -15.28
CA THR A 107 -9.32 15.49 -16.60
C THR A 107 -10.34 16.61 -16.47
N ILE A 108 -11.33 16.48 -15.58
CA ILE A 108 -12.33 17.52 -15.32
C ILE A 108 -11.67 18.78 -14.73
N ARG A 109 -10.75 18.60 -13.76
CA ARG A 109 -10.02 19.70 -13.14
C ARG A 109 -9.21 20.49 -14.16
N GLU A 110 -8.44 19.82 -15.01
CA GLU A 110 -7.65 20.49 -16.04
C GLU A 110 -8.53 21.24 -17.05
N ARG A 111 -9.68 20.67 -17.44
CA ARG A 111 -10.65 21.37 -18.28
C ARG A 111 -11.19 22.63 -17.61
N LEU A 112 -11.67 22.52 -16.37
CA LEU A 112 -12.20 23.67 -15.62
C LEU A 112 -11.14 24.73 -15.37
N ARG A 113 -9.89 24.32 -15.11
CA ARG A 113 -8.77 25.23 -14.93
C ARG A 113 -8.49 26.06 -16.18
N GLN A 114 -8.59 25.45 -17.36
CA GLN A 114 -8.47 26.17 -18.64
C GLN A 114 -9.65 27.12 -18.89
N GLU A 115 -10.87 26.70 -18.58
CA GLU A 115 -12.08 27.51 -18.78
C GLU A 115 -12.18 28.70 -17.81
N LEU A 116 -11.83 28.49 -16.54
CA LEU A 116 -11.94 29.47 -15.46
C LEU A 116 -10.71 30.39 -15.35
N GLY A 117 -9.56 29.97 -15.88
CA GLY A 117 -8.29 30.66 -15.70
C GLY A 117 -7.77 30.66 -14.26
N ARG A 118 -8.35 29.82 -13.39
CA ARG A 118 -7.98 29.62 -11.97
C ARG A 118 -8.24 28.18 -11.55
N GLU A 119 -7.79 27.82 -10.36
CA GLU A 119 -8.12 26.51 -9.77
C GLU A 119 -9.64 26.42 -9.50
N PRO A 120 -10.31 25.32 -9.91
CA PRO A 120 -11.72 25.11 -9.61
C PRO A 120 -11.93 24.82 -8.12
N VAL A 121 -13.02 25.33 -7.54
CA VAL A 121 -13.40 24.99 -6.17
C VAL A 121 -14.11 23.63 -6.11
N LEU A 122 -14.20 23.05 -4.91
CA LEU A 122 -14.75 21.71 -4.70
C LEU A 122 -16.20 21.56 -5.20
N SER A 123 -17.02 22.60 -5.09
CA SER A 123 -18.39 22.61 -5.61
C SER A 123 -18.45 22.56 -7.14
N GLU A 124 -17.55 23.27 -7.83
CA GLU A 124 -17.46 23.26 -9.30
C GLU A 124 -17.01 21.88 -9.82
N LEU A 125 -16.08 21.23 -9.09
CA LEU A 125 -15.67 19.86 -9.37
C LEU A 125 -16.80 18.86 -9.13
N SER A 126 -17.58 19.04 -8.06
CA SER A 126 -18.74 18.21 -7.72
C SER A 126 -19.82 18.30 -8.81
N GLU A 127 -20.18 19.51 -9.23
CA GLU A 127 -21.15 19.73 -10.32
C GLU A 127 -20.68 19.11 -11.64
N ALA A 128 -19.40 19.26 -11.99
CA ALA A 128 -18.88 18.76 -13.26
C ALA A 128 -18.63 17.25 -13.29
N SER A 129 -18.36 16.62 -12.14
CA SER A 129 -18.07 15.18 -12.01
C SER A 129 -19.27 14.33 -11.63
N GLY A 130 -20.29 14.93 -11.01
CA GLY A 130 -21.43 14.22 -10.43
C GLY A 130 -21.12 13.49 -9.12
N LEU A 131 -19.92 13.68 -8.54
CA LEU A 131 -19.51 13.12 -7.26
C LEU A 131 -19.77 14.12 -6.12
N THR A 132 -20.04 13.64 -4.91
CA THR A 132 -20.16 14.52 -3.74
C THR A 132 -18.79 15.08 -3.32
N PRO A 133 -18.74 16.21 -2.60
CA PRO A 133 -17.51 16.74 -2.03
C PRO A 133 -16.73 15.71 -1.19
N GLU A 134 -17.42 14.87 -0.43
CA GLU A 134 -16.83 13.82 0.39
C GLU A 134 -16.21 12.70 -0.48
N GLU A 135 -16.90 12.29 -1.55
CA GLU A 135 -16.37 11.29 -2.49
C GLU A 135 -15.13 11.82 -3.21
N ILE A 136 -15.12 13.10 -3.59
CA ILE A 136 -13.95 13.74 -4.20
C ILE A 136 -12.78 13.73 -3.22
N ALA A 137 -12.99 14.18 -1.98
CA ALA A 137 -11.95 14.19 -0.95
C ALA A 137 -11.41 12.77 -0.68
N GLN A 138 -12.30 11.76 -0.65
CA GLN A 138 -11.88 10.37 -0.45
C GLN A 138 -11.01 9.86 -1.61
N VAL A 139 -11.38 10.17 -2.86
CA VAL A 139 -10.61 9.77 -4.04
C VAL A 139 -9.25 10.46 -4.05
N GLU A 140 -9.19 11.75 -3.72
CA GLU A 140 -7.94 12.51 -3.63
C GLU A 140 -7.00 11.93 -2.56
N ILE A 141 -7.48 11.75 -1.33
CA ILE A 141 -6.69 11.17 -0.24
C ILE A 141 -6.20 9.77 -0.59
N ALA A 142 -7.08 8.95 -1.18
CA ALA A 142 -6.73 7.57 -1.52
C ALA A 142 -5.69 7.47 -2.63
N THR A 143 -5.62 8.45 -3.53
CA THR A 143 -4.69 8.45 -4.68
C THR A 143 -3.50 9.37 -4.51
N ASP A 144 -3.40 10.05 -3.36
CA ASP A 144 -2.25 10.88 -3.05
C ASP A 144 -0.98 10.03 -2.92
N THR A 145 0.14 10.60 -3.36
CA THR A 145 1.42 9.90 -3.32
C THR A 145 2.03 10.10 -1.94
N PRO A 146 2.30 9.02 -1.18
CA PRO A 146 2.87 9.16 0.15
C PRO A 146 4.25 9.82 0.08
N GLU A 147 4.50 10.74 1.01
CA GLU A 147 5.82 11.35 1.16
C GLU A 147 6.80 10.38 1.84
N SER A 148 8.06 10.45 1.44
CA SER A 148 9.12 9.69 2.11
C SER A 148 9.41 10.28 3.48
N LEU A 149 9.48 9.43 4.51
CA LEU A 149 9.89 9.85 5.85
C LEU A 149 11.32 10.42 5.88
N GLN A 150 12.15 10.06 4.90
CA GLN A 150 13.51 10.60 4.75
C GLN A 150 13.57 11.93 3.99
N ARG A 151 12.42 12.48 3.58
CA ARG A 151 12.38 13.82 2.98
C ARG A 151 12.83 14.84 4.02
N GLU A 152 13.79 15.67 3.65
CA GLU A 152 14.23 16.80 4.47
C GLU A 152 13.27 17.99 4.34
N THR A 153 13.00 18.63 5.47
CA THR A 153 12.30 19.91 5.55
C THR A 153 13.27 21.06 5.29
N ALA A 154 12.73 22.29 5.19
CA ALA A 154 13.55 23.49 5.00
C ALA A 154 14.59 23.69 6.12
N ASP A 155 14.33 23.14 7.31
CA ASP A 155 15.19 23.23 8.48
C ASP A 155 16.23 22.08 8.56
N GLY A 156 16.32 21.22 7.53
CA GLY A 156 17.27 20.11 7.45
C GLY A 156 16.91 18.89 8.32
N LEU A 157 15.72 18.88 8.93
CA LEU A 157 15.19 17.72 9.65
C LEU A 157 14.43 16.81 8.70
N THR A 158 14.54 15.50 8.89
CA THR A 158 13.70 14.52 8.18
C THR A 158 12.26 14.56 8.71
N LEU A 159 11.29 14.25 7.84
CA LEU A 159 9.89 14.09 8.27
C LEU A 159 9.75 13.02 9.36
N GLU A 160 10.57 11.96 9.32
CA GLU A 160 10.66 10.95 10.38
C GLU A 160 10.94 11.56 11.75
N GLY A 161 11.92 12.48 11.83
CA GLY A 161 12.30 13.13 13.09
C GLY A 161 11.27 14.14 13.61
N MET A 162 10.31 14.54 12.77
CA MET A 162 9.20 15.41 13.16
C MET A 162 7.97 14.64 13.63
N LEU A 163 7.91 13.32 13.41
CA LEU A 163 6.83 12.50 13.93
C LEU A 163 6.92 12.47 15.45
N GLY A 164 5.86 12.96 16.10
CA GLY A 164 5.71 12.81 17.55
C GLY A 164 5.65 11.33 17.90
N THR A 165 6.49 10.91 18.85
CA THR A 165 6.29 9.64 19.53
C THR A 165 5.31 9.85 20.68
N ASP A 166 4.54 8.81 21.02
CA ASP A 166 3.77 8.81 22.28
C ASP A 166 4.71 9.22 23.41
N ALA A 167 4.35 10.28 24.13
CA ALA A 167 5.24 10.81 25.15
C ALA A 167 5.44 9.71 26.20
N PRO A 168 6.67 9.43 26.69
CA PRO A 168 6.87 8.42 27.74
C PRO A 168 6.06 8.72 29.01
N GLU A 169 5.64 9.98 29.18
CA GLU A 169 4.79 10.47 30.26
C GLU A 169 3.30 10.14 30.06
N GLU A 170 2.84 9.90 28.83
CA GLU A 170 1.48 9.44 28.56
C GLU A 170 1.27 8.05 29.18
N GLY A 171 0.35 7.98 30.14
CA GLY A 171 0.09 6.76 30.90
C GLY A 171 0.97 6.59 32.15
N MET A 172 1.92 7.48 32.45
CA MET A 172 2.77 7.33 33.64
C MET A 172 1.96 7.47 34.94
N VAL A 173 1.08 8.46 35.00
CA VAL A 173 0.17 8.69 36.14
C VAL A 173 -0.77 7.50 36.31
N GLU A 174 -1.36 7.01 35.21
CA GLU A 174 -2.25 5.86 35.18
C GLU A 174 -1.55 4.58 35.65
N ARG A 175 -0.28 4.38 35.24
CA ARG A 175 0.53 3.24 35.68
C ARG A 175 0.87 3.30 37.17
N ILE A 176 1.16 4.49 37.70
CA ILE A 176 1.41 4.69 39.14
C ILE A 176 0.12 4.41 39.93
N ALA A 177 -1.00 5.04 39.56
CA ALA A 177 -2.29 4.85 40.20
C ALA A 177 -2.76 3.38 40.16
N LEU A 178 -2.55 2.70 39.03
CA LEU A 178 -2.85 1.28 38.90
C LEU A 178 -1.98 0.42 39.80
N ARG A 179 -0.67 0.71 39.90
CA ARG A 179 0.25 -0.03 40.79
C ARG A 179 -0.16 0.12 42.26
N GLU A 180 -0.42 1.35 42.70
CA GLU A 180 -0.89 1.62 44.07
C GLU A 180 -2.22 0.91 44.36
N SER A 181 -3.15 0.92 43.42
CA SER A 181 -4.44 0.23 43.54
C SER A 181 -4.28 -1.30 43.64
N ILE A 182 -3.34 -1.88 42.90
CA ILE A 182 -3.02 -3.32 42.97
C ILE A 182 -2.40 -3.68 44.33
N ASP A 183 -1.54 -2.83 44.89
CA ASP A 183 -0.89 -3.07 46.17
C ASP A 183 -1.90 -3.08 47.35
N GLN A 184 -2.99 -2.32 47.23
CA GLN A 184 -4.11 -2.30 48.18
C GLN A 184 -5.02 -3.54 48.10
N LEU A 185 -4.91 -4.37 47.05
CA LEU A 185 -5.71 -5.59 46.96
C LEU A 185 -5.31 -6.61 48.03
N PRO A 186 -6.27 -7.40 48.55
CA PRO A 186 -5.97 -8.56 49.36
C PRO A 186 -5.01 -9.50 48.63
N GLU A 187 -4.08 -10.10 49.36
CA GLU A 187 -2.99 -10.91 48.81
C GLU A 187 -3.45 -11.94 47.75
N LYS A 188 -4.55 -12.67 48.02
CA LYS A 188 -5.10 -13.67 47.10
C LYS A 188 -5.67 -13.05 45.82
N GLU A 189 -6.25 -11.86 45.89
CA GLU A 189 -6.79 -11.13 44.74
C GLU A 189 -5.64 -10.52 43.94
N ARG A 190 -4.67 -9.89 44.60
CA ARG A 190 -3.43 -9.37 43.98
C ARG A 190 -2.68 -10.47 43.22
N MET A 191 -2.47 -11.62 43.85
CA MET A 191 -1.81 -12.77 43.22
C MET A 191 -2.61 -13.31 42.03
N THR A 192 -3.94 -13.34 42.14
CA THR A 192 -4.81 -13.73 41.02
C THR A 192 -4.64 -12.75 39.84
N ILE A 193 -4.67 -11.45 40.08
CA ILE A 193 -4.46 -10.44 39.03
C ILE A 193 -3.06 -10.55 38.41
N LEU A 194 -2.01 -10.73 39.22
CA LEU A 194 -0.65 -10.93 38.74
C LEU A 194 -0.52 -12.15 37.81
N LEU A 195 -1.03 -13.31 38.24
CA LEU A 195 -0.94 -14.54 37.46
C LEU A 195 -1.75 -14.46 36.15
N ARG A 196 -2.90 -13.80 36.18
CA ARG A 196 -3.80 -13.70 35.03
C ARG A 196 -3.39 -12.66 34.00
N TYR A 197 -2.96 -11.48 34.43
CA TYR A 197 -2.71 -10.34 33.55
C TYR A 197 -1.23 -10.06 33.31
N PHE A 198 -0.35 -10.33 34.28
CA PHE A 198 1.10 -10.13 34.11
C PHE A 198 1.83 -11.39 33.67
N LYS A 199 1.39 -12.57 34.10
CA LYS A 199 1.97 -13.86 33.69
C LYS A 199 1.19 -14.57 32.59
N GLY A 200 0.01 -14.04 32.21
CA GLY A 200 -0.80 -14.57 31.10
C GLY A 200 -1.34 -15.98 31.34
N LEU A 201 -1.45 -16.44 32.59
CA LEU A 201 -1.90 -17.80 32.88
C LEU A 201 -3.42 -17.93 32.75
N THR A 202 -3.88 -19.15 32.46
CA THR A 202 -5.32 -19.47 32.48
C THR A 202 -5.85 -19.54 33.92
N GLN A 203 -7.18 -19.49 34.09
CA GLN A 203 -7.81 -19.67 35.40
C GLN A 203 -7.49 -21.04 36.01
N GLU A 204 -7.40 -22.08 35.19
CA GLU A 204 -7.04 -23.43 35.64
C GLU A 204 -5.59 -23.53 36.11
N GLN A 205 -4.65 -22.93 35.36
CA GLN A 205 -3.24 -22.88 35.76
C GLN A 205 -3.07 -22.07 37.05
N THR A 206 -3.76 -20.93 37.14
CA THR A 206 -3.78 -20.08 38.34
C THR A 206 -4.37 -20.82 39.54
N ALA A 207 -5.43 -21.61 39.35
CA ALA A 207 -6.07 -22.44 40.37
C ALA A 207 -5.09 -23.48 40.95
N ARG A 208 -4.31 -24.13 40.09
CA ARG A 208 -3.27 -25.09 40.52
C ARG A 208 -2.20 -24.43 41.38
N ILE A 209 -1.74 -23.23 41.00
CA ILE A 209 -0.72 -22.47 41.75
C ILE A 209 -1.27 -22.00 43.11
N LEU A 210 -2.51 -21.51 43.13
CA LEU A 210 -3.15 -20.95 44.33
C LEU A 210 -3.76 -22.02 45.26
N GLY A 211 -3.79 -23.29 44.86
CA GLY A 211 -4.39 -24.38 45.65
C GLY A 211 -5.91 -24.23 45.82
N VAL A 212 -6.60 -23.68 44.82
CA VAL A 212 -8.05 -23.42 44.85
C VAL A 212 -8.72 -23.93 43.57
N SER A 213 -10.06 -23.96 43.55
CA SER A 213 -10.81 -24.30 42.33
C SER A 213 -10.76 -23.17 41.29
N GLN A 214 -10.91 -23.53 40.00
CA GLN A 214 -11.03 -22.57 38.90
C GLN A 214 -12.19 -21.57 39.14
N VAL A 215 -13.32 -22.04 39.69
CA VAL A 215 -14.46 -21.18 40.04
C VAL A 215 -14.09 -20.16 41.12
N GLN A 216 -13.26 -20.54 42.11
CA GLN A 216 -12.75 -19.60 43.11
C GLN A 216 -11.80 -18.57 42.50
N VAL A 217 -10.94 -18.94 41.54
CA VAL A 217 -10.11 -17.99 40.79
C VAL A 217 -10.98 -16.98 40.04
N SER A 218 -12.02 -17.44 39.35
CA SER A 218 -12.96 -16.55 38.66
C SER A 218 -13.63 -15.55 39.62
N ARG A 219 -14.00 -15.99 40.83
CA ARG A 219 -14.55 -15.10 41.86
C ARG A 219 -13.51 -14.11 42.39
N LEU A 220 -12.28 -14.55 42.65
CA LEU A 220 -11.18 -13.68 43.11
C LEU A 220 -10.83 -12.62 42.06
N GLU A 221 -10.76 -13.01 40.78
CA GLU A 221 -10.54 -12.10 39.66
C GLU A 221 -11.64 -11.05 39.55
N ARG A 222 -12.92 -11.47 39.56
CA ARG A 222 -14.05 -10.53 39.51
C ARG A 222 -14.04 -9.54 40.69
N ARG A 223 -13.71 -10.00 41.90
CA ARG A 223 -13.60 -9.12 43.07
C ARG A 223 -12.42 -8.16 42.97
N GLY A 224 -11.25 -8.67 42.57
CA GLY A 224 -10.05 -7.85 42.36
C GLY A 224 -10.31 -6.76 41.33
N LEU A 225 -10.87 -7.10 40.17
CA LEU A 225 -11.23 -6.13 39.12
C LEU A 225 -12.28 -5.12 39.59
N LYS A 226 -13.27 -5.55 40.38
CA LYS A 226 -14.27 -4.64 40.95
C LYS A 226 -13.63 -3.62 41.90
N ARG A 227 -12.75 -4.07 42.80
CA ARG A 227 -12.02 -3.19 43.72
C ARG A 227 -11.08 -2.24 42.99
N LEU A 228 -10.37 -2.72 41.97
CA LEU A 228 -9.53 -1.84 41.14
C LEU A 228 -10.35 -0.75 40.45
N ARG A 229 -11.56 -1.06 39.97
CA ARG A 229 -12.46 -0.02 39.44
C ARG A 229 -12.90 0.96 40.52
N GLU A 230 -13.19 0.50 41.72
CA GLU A 230 -13.56 1.37 42.85
C GLU A 230 -12.40 2.29 43.27
N PHE A 231 -11.16 1.81 43.25
CA PHE A 231 -9.97 2.60 43.59
C PHE A 231 -9.57 3.60 42.49
N LEU A 232 -9.83 3.28 41.22
CA LEU A 232 -9.47 4.10 40.07
C LEU A 232 -10.62 4.98 39.56
N SER A 233 -11.82 4.85 40.14
CA SER A 233 -12.92 5.77 39.84
C SER A 233 -12.69 7.07 40.63
N PRO A 234 -12.89 8.25 40.01
CA PRO A 234 -12.74 9.53 40.67
C PRO A 234 -13.74 9.75 41.82
#